data_AF-A0A7I7VR20-F1
#
_entry.id   AF-A0A7I7VR20-F1
#
_cell.length_a   1.000
_cell.length_b   1.000
_cell.length_c   1.000
_cell.angle_alpha   90.00
_cell.angle_beta   90.00
_cell.angle_gamma   90.00
#
_symmetry.space_group_name_H-M   'P 1'
#
loop_
_entity.id
_entity.type
_entity.pdbx_description
1 polymer ?
#
loop_
_entity_poly.entity_id
_entity_poly.type
_entity_poly.pdbx_seq_one_letter_code
_entity_poly.pdbx_strand_id
1 'polypeptide(L)'
;MGGTHVLKYNGGTFSVEIGPRREISTFRRPLSCMNGQQPWALTLMPLPEGADYDELLALSWQTDKFLQAGGSADAMTLEIRRPGGQEVGVESIWGVVGHQHDTKMRRDVAINVPSRPQMITEAEVFAADEAAHLFYAYYTTGNIPREYAVRPIGGWTANGEWVDLGQATN
;
A
#
# COMPACT_ATOMS: atom_id res chain seq x y z
N MET A 1 -4.79 -25.54 3.03
CA MET A 1 -5.56 -24.29 2.81
C MET A 1 -4.67 -23.39 1.99
N GLY A 2 -5.10 -22.98 0.80
CA GLY A 2 -4.29 -22.16 -0.11
C GLY A 2 -4.08 -20.73 0.39
N GLY A 3 -3.14 -20.02 -0.21
CA GLY A 3 -2.93 -18.59 0.00
C GLY A 3 -4.15 -17.78 -0.41
N THR A 4 -4.45 -16.73 0.35
CA THR A 4 -5.46 -15.72 -0.01
C THR A 4 -4.82 -14.37 -0.29
N HIS A 5 -3.62 -14.16 0.24
CA HIS A 5 -2.86 -12.95 0.10
C HIS A 5 -1.38 -13.30 0.06
N VAL A 6 -0.58 -12.36 -0.44
CA VAL A 6 0.88 -12.40 -0.40
C VAL A 6 1.39 -11.19 0.36
N LEU A 7 2.31 -11.43 1.27
CA LEU A 7 3.17 -10.40 1.83
C LEU A 7 4.47 -10.35 1.04
N LYS A 8 4.84 -9.17 0.54
CA LYS A 8 6.15 -8.87 -0.06
C LYS A 8 6.96 -7.99 0.87
N TYR A 9 8.25 -8.28 0.97
CA TYR A 9 9.21 -7.53 1.77
C TYR A 9 10.19 -6.82 0.84
N ASN A 10 10.62 -5.61 1.23
CA ASN A 10 11.66 -4.84 0.52
C ASN A 10 11.35 -4.59 -0.95
N GLY A 11 10.08 -4.29 -1.28
CA GLY A 11 9.66 -4.09 -2.67
C GLY A 11 9.62 -5.38 -3.50
N GLY A 12 9.54 -6.55 -2.86
CA GLY A 12 9.38 -7.84 -3.54
C GLY A 12 10.62 -8.72 -3.59
N THR A 13 11.69 -8.40 -2.84
CA THR A 13 12.87 -9.29 -2.72
C THR A 13 12.51 -10.65 -2.13
N PHE A 14 11.53 -10.69 -1.24
CA PHE A 14 11.04 -11.90 -0.60
C PHE A 14 9.52 -11.82 -0.46
N SER A 15 8.82 -12.95 -0.64
CA SER A 15 7.37 -13.04 -0.54
C SER A 15 6.90 -14.28 0.19
N VAL A 16 5.77 -14.16 0.90
CA VAL A 16 5.14 -15.25 1.64
C VAL A 16 3.64 -15.22 1.42
N GLU A 17 3.08 -16.37 1.02
CA GLU A 17 1.63 -16.55 1.01
C GLU A 17 1.06 -16.66 2.42
N ILE A 18 -0.07 -15.99 2.65
CA ILE A 18 -0.82 -16.08 3.90
C ILE A 18 -2.26 -16.53 3.63
N GLY A 19 -2.75 -17.44 4.46
CA GLY A 19 -4.12 -17.94 4.40
C GLY A 19 -5.17 -16.95 4.93
N PRO A 20 -6.45 -17.36 5.00
CA PRO A 20 -7.61 -16.49 5.29
C PRO A 20 -7.81 -16.14 6.78
N ARG A 21 -7.01 -16.69 7.69
CA ARG A 21 -7.08 -16.40 9.12
C ARG A 21 -5.72 -16.03 9.64
N ARG A 22 -5.52 -14.74 9.89
CA ARG A 22 -4.31 -14.18 10.47
C ARG A 22 -4.68 -13.25 11.62
N GLU A 23 -3.76 -13.13 12.58
CA GLU A 23 -3.82 -12.12 13.62
C GLU A 23 -3.11 -10.86 13.15
N ILE A 24 -3.45 -9.71 13.75
CA ILE A 24 -2.75 -8.44 13.50
C ILE A 24 -1.23 -8.53 13.71
N SER A 25 -0.76 -9.44 14.57
CA SER A 25 0.66 -9.71 14.82
C SER A 25 1.43 -10.11 13.56
N THR A 26 0.74 -10.66 12.55
CA THR A 26 1.28 -10.98 11.22
C THR A 26 1.81 -9.73 10.51
N PHE A 27 1.19 -8.57 10.73
CA PHE A 27 1.56 -7.30 10.12
C PHE A 27 2.36 -6.42 11.09
N ARG A 28 1.97 -6.39 12.37
CA ARG A 28 2.65 -5.59 13.39
C ARG A 28 4.13 -5.92 13.51
N ARG A 29 4.48 -7.20 13.61
CA ARG A 29 5.88 -7.64 13.75
C ARG A 29 6.79 -7.12 12.63
N PRO A 30 6.51 -7.36 11.34
CA PRO A 30 7.38 -6.88 10.28
C PRO A 30 7.42 -5.36 10.16
N LEU A 31 6.30 -4.66 10.35
CA LEU A 31 6.27 -3.18 10.34
C LEU A 31 7.12 -2.58 11.46
N SER A 32 7.06 -3.15 12.68
CA SER A 32 7.90 -2.70 13.81
C SER A 32 9.39 -2.96 13.62
N CYS A 33 9.78 -3.87 12.71
CA CYS A 33 11.18 -4.12 12.39
C CYS A 33 11.74 -3.20 11.30
N MET A 34 10.91 -2.33 10.69
CA MET A 34 11.35 -1.45 9.61
C MET A 34 12.28 -0.34 10.13
N ASN A 35 13.39 -0.12 9.43
CA ASN A 35 14.40 0.88 9.79
C ASN A 35 14.70 1.88 8.66
N GLY A 36 13.93 1.86 7.57
CA GLY A 36 14.15 2.70 6.39
C GLY A 36 15.28 2.25 5.47
N GLN A 37 15.98 1.16 5.79
CA GLN A 37 17.05 0.57 4.97
C GLN A 37 16.70 -0.85 4.55
N GLN A 38 16.68 -1.78 5.50
CA GLN A 38 16.22 -3.16 5.35
C GLN A 38 15.73 -3.70 6.72
N PRO A 39 14.45 -4.09 6.87
CA PRO A 39 13.39 -3.92 5.90
C PRO A 39 12.96 -2.45 5.72
N TRP A 40 12.69 -2.03 4.49
CA TRP A 40 12.22 -0.67 4.17
C TRP A 40 10.77 -0.61 3.64
N ALA A 41 10.22 -1.76 3.24
CA ALA A 41 8.85 -1.85 2.77
C ALA A 41 8.20 -3.20 3.11
N LEU A 42 6.88 -3.14 3.29
CA LEU A 42 5.99 -4.29 3.39
C LEU A 42 4.81 -4.04 2.46
N THR A 43 4.50 -4.98 1.57
CA THR A 43 3.34 -4.90 0.67
C THR A 43 2.42 -6.08 0.91
N LEU A 44 1.14 -5.84 1.03
CA LEU A 44 0.08 -6.83 1.13
C LEU A 44 -0.78 -6.79 -0.12
N MET A 45 -0.95 -7.93 -0.78
CA MET A 45 -1.74 -8.06 -2.01
C MET A 45 -2.70 -9.24 -1.87
N PRO A 46 -3.99 -9.11 -2.19
CA PRO A 46 -4.89 -10.25 -2.32
C PRO A 46 -4.51 -11.09 -3.55
N LEU A 47 -4.69 -12.41 -3.43
CA LEU A 47 -4.58 -13.35 -4.54
C LEU A 47 -5.98 -13.58 -5.15
N PRO A 48 -6.06 -13.83 -6.47
CA PRO A 48 -7.25 -14.40 -7.06
C PRO A 48 -7.63 -15.71 -6.36
N GLU A 49 -8.94 -15.99 -6.27
CA GLU A 49 -9.42 -17.18 -5.58
C GLU A 49 -8.86 -18.46 -6.22
N GLY A 50 -8.26 -19.31 -5.40
CA GLY A 50 -7.68 -20.58 -5.84
C GLY A 50 -6.37 -20.46 -6.63
N ALA A 51 -5.83 -19.26 -6.81
CA ALA A 51 -4.56 -19.08 -7.51
C ALA A 51 -3.36 -19.42 -6.63
N ASP A 52 -2.37 -20.04 -7.25
CA ASP A 52 -1.03 -20.23 -6.70
C ASP A 52 -0.14 -19.04 -7.10
N TYR A 53 0.60 -18.46 -6.15
CA TYR A 53 1.36 -17.26 -6.42
C TYR A 53 2.58 -17.51 -7.34
N ASP A 54 3.20 -18.70 -7.27
CA ASP A 54 4.34 -19.02 -8.14
C ASP A 54 3.88 -19.18 -9.59
N GLU A 55 2.69 -19.75 -9.82
CA GLU A 55 2.06 -19.78 -11.15
C GLU A 55 1.76 -18.36 -11.68
N LEU A 56 1.23 -17.47 -10.84
CA LEU A 56 0.98 -16.07 -11.22
C LEU A 56 2.27 -15.32 -11.56
N LEU A 57 3.36 -15.58 -10.84
CA LEU A 57 4.68 -15.03 -11.15
C LEU A 57 5.18 -15.51 -12.51
N ALA A 58 5.03 -16.80 -12.83
CA ALA A 58 5.41 -17.35 -14.14
C ALA A 58 4.63 -16.70 -15.29
N LEU A 59 3.40 -16.24 -15.02
CA LEU A 59 2.54 -15.53 -15.98
C LEU A 59 2.76 -14.01 -16.00
N SER A 60 3.75 -13.48 -15.26
CA SER A 60 3.97 -12.03 -15.12
C SER A 60 2.72 -11.27 -14.67
N TRP A 61 1.89 -11.90 -13.83
CA TRP A 61 0.65 -11.32 -13.35
C TRP A 61 0.89 -10.01 -12.61
N GLN A 62 0.04 -9.01 -12.88
CA GLN A 62 0.03 -7.73 -12.17
C GLN A 62 -1.24 -7.61 -11.35
N THR A 63 -1.07 -7.32 -10.06
CA THR A 63 -2.20 -7.02 -9.19
C THR A 63 -2.70 -5.60 -9.40
N ASP A 64 -4.01 -5.44 -9.41
CA ASP A 64 -4.72 -4.15 -9.38
C ASP A 64 -5.01 -3.67 -7.94
N LYS A 65 -4.58 -4.44 -6.92
CA LYS A 65 -4.92 -4.25 -5.51
C LYS A 65 -3.70 -4.47 -4.62
N PHE A 66 -3.31 -3.46 -3.86
CA PHE A 66 -2.32 -3.65 -2.80
C PHE A 66 -2.44 -2.57 -1.73
N LEU A 67 -1.91 -2.88 -0.54
CA LEU A 67 -1.54 -1.90 0.46
C LEU A 67 -0.04 -2.04 0.74
N GLN A 68 0.70 -0.94 0.73
CA GLN A 68 2.14 -0.93 0.94
C GLN A 68 2.51 0.07 2.03
N ALA A 69 3.42 -0.33 2.90
CA ALA A 69 4.15 0.57 3.79
C ALA A 69 5.57 0.77 3.26
N GLY A 70 6.07 2.00 3.36
CA GLY A 70 7.47 2.33 3.10
C GLY A 70 8.01 3.29 4.17
N GLY A 71 9.23 3.05 4.68
CA GLY A 71 9.86 3.90 5.69
C GLY A 71 10.44 3.13 6.88
N SER A 72 10.37 3.70 8.07
CA SER A 72 10.78 3.10 9.34
C SER A 72 9.59 2.87 10.27
N ALA A 73 9.79 2.13 11.36
CA ALA A 73 8.75 1.81 12.33
C ALA A 73 8.10 3.06 12.96
N ASP A 74 8.86 4.15 13.11
CA ASP A 74 8.38 5.39 13.73
C ASP A 74 7.81 6.39 12.71
N ALA A 75 8.13 6.22 11.43
CA ALA A 75 7.68 7.10 10.36
C ALA A 75 7.63 6.33 9.03
N MET A 76 6.43 5.92 8.65
CA MET A 76 6.15 5.29 7.35
C MET A 76 5.02 5.98 6.61
N THR A 77 5.08 5.92 5.28
CA THR A 77 3.96 6.26 4.39
C THR A 77 3.20 4.98 4.05
N LEU A 78 1.90 5.11 3.83
CA LEU A 78 1.05 4.04 3.34
C LEU A 78 0.51 4.37 1.95
N GLU A 79 0.65 3.44 1.03
CA GLU A 79 0.17 3.57 -0.34
C GLU A 79 -0.79 2.45 -0.69
N ILE A 80 -1.86 2.78 -1.40
CA ILE A 80 -2.89 1.83 -1.82
C ILE A 80 -3.11 1.88 -3.32
N ARG A 81 -3.24 0.71 -3.93
CA ARG A 81 -3.85 0.55 -5.25
C ARG A 81 -5.19 -0.12 -5.10
N ARG A 82 -6.23 0.43 -5.74
CA ARG A 82 -7.57 -0.16 -5.78
C ARG A 82 -8.27 0.12 -7.12
N PRO A 83 -9.20 -0.75 -7.56
CA PRO A 83 -10.08 -0.44 -8.67
C PRO A 83 -10.90 0.83 -8.43
N GLY A 84 -11.21 1.56 -9.50
CA GLY A 84 -11.97 2.81 -9.48
C GLY A 84 -11.30 3.94 -10.25
N GLY A 85 -11.92 5.12 -10.24
CA GLY A 85 -11.42 6.33 -10.92
C GLY A 85 -11.94 6.52 -12.35
N GLN A 86 -13.05 5.86 -12.71
CA GLN A 86 -13.66 5.97 -14.04
C GLN A 86 -14.05 7.42 -14.37
N GLU A 87 -14.40 8.22 -13.36
CA GLU A 87 -14.71 9.65 -13.46
C GLU A 87 -13.53 10.51 -13.95
N VAL A 88 -12.30 10.02 -13.78
CA VAL A 88 -11.05 10.65 -14.27
C VAL A 88 -10.36 9.79 -15.34
N GLY A 89 -11.06 8.80 -15.92
CA GLY A 89 -10.59 8.01 -17.05
C GLY A 89 -9.60 6.87 -16.71
N VAL A 90 -9.53 6.43 -15.45
CA VAL A 90 -8.70 5.30 -15.02
C VAL A 90 -9.55 4.14 -14.48
N GLU A 91 -9.02 2.92 -14.53
CA GLU A 91 -9.67 1.72 -13.96
C GLU A 91 -9.13 1.35 -12.58
N SER A 92 -7.94 1.82 -12.24
CA SER A 92 -7.38 1.70 -10.89
C SER A 92 -6.67 2.97 -10.46
N ILE A 93 -6.83 3.33 -9.19
CA ILE A 93 -6.18 4.47 -8.55
C ILE A 93 -5.03 3.96 -7.69
N TRP A 94 -3.87 4.61 -7.80
CA TRP A 94 -2.80 4.58 -6.81
C TRP A 94 -2.88 5.87 -5.98
N GLY A 95 -2.93 5.74 -4.66
CA GLY A 95 -2.96 6.87 -3.75
C GLY A 95 -2.11 6.66 -2.51
N VAL A 96 -1.87 7.76 -1.81
CA VAL A 96 -1.28 7.80 -0.47
C VAL A 96 -2.40 7.88 0.55
N VAL A 97 -2.36 7.01 1.56
CA VAL A 97 -3.30 7.02 2.68
C VAL A 97 -2.86 8.10 3.66
N GLY A 98 -3.82 8.80 4.25
CA GLY A 98 -3.56 9.78 5.31
C GLY A 98 -4.74 9.93 6.25
N HIS A 99 -4.48 10.51 7.41
CA HIS A 99 -5.50 10.97 8.33
C HIS A 99 -6.39 12.03 7.66
N GLN A 100 -7.69 12.00 7.97
CA GLN A 100 -8.58 13.07 7.58
C GLN A 100 -8.12 14.40 8.19
N HIS A 101 -8.08 15.44 7.36
CA HIS A 101 -7.73 16.79 7.76
C HIS A 101 -8.46 17.80 6.87
N ASP A 102 -8.88 18.92 7.45
CA ASP A 102 -9.68 19.92 6.75
C ASP A 102 -8.84 20.95 5.96
N THR A 103 -7.52 20.96 6.16
CA THR A 103 -6.61 21.98 5.61
C THR A 103 -5.53 21.39 4.73
N LYS A 104 -5.30 21.95 3.53
CA LYS A 104 -4.14 21.57 2.69
C LYS A 104 -2.83 21.66 3.50
N MET A 105 -2.22 20.51 3.79
CA MET A 105 -0.94 20.44 4.49
C MET A 105 0.23 20.50 3.49
N ARG A 106 1.37 21.06 3.94
CA ARG A 106 2.60 21.05 3.14
C ARG A 106 3.20 19.65 3.14
N ARG A 107 3.81 19.28 2.01
CA ARG A 107 4.58 18.04 1.88
C ARG A 107 6.03 18.28 2.28
N ASP A 108 6.28 18.43 3.58
CA ASP A 108 7.60 18.74 4.14
C ASP A 108 8.15 17.66 5.08
N VAL A 109 7.46 16.53 5.24
CA VAL A 109 7.98 15.35 5.93
C VAL A 109 8.64 14.40 4.93
N ALA A 110 9.91 14.08 5.15
CA ALA A 110 10.66 13.14 4.34
C ALA A 110 10.56 11.71 4.91
N ILE A 111 10.05 10.78 4.12
CA ILE A 111 10.09 9.34 4.41
C ILE A 111 11.23 8.70 3.62
N ASN A 112 12.16 8.09 4.33
CA ASN A 112 13.31 7.42 3.72
C ASN A 112 12.88 6.11 3.06
N VAL A 113 12.99 6.05 1.74
CA VAL A 113 12.92 4.82 0.95
C VAL A 113 14.16 4.73 0.05
N PRO A 114 14.62 3.53 -0.35
CA PRO A 114 15.95 3.34 -0.94
C PRO A 114 16.23 4.11 -2.24
N SER A 115 15.21 4.46 -3.03
CA SER A 115 15.39 5.18 -4.28
C SER A 115 15.57 6.70 -4.07
N ARG A 116 14.71 7.30 -3.25
CA ARG A 116 14.75 8.73 -2.88
C ARG A 116 13.81 8.98 -1.71
N PRO A 117 14.08 9.96 -0.82
CA PRO A 117 13.10 10.39 0.16
C PRO A 117 11.79 10.82 -0.52
N GLN A 118 10.67 10.34 0.02
CA GLN A 118 9.34 10.73 -0.42
C GLN A 118 8.83 11.85 0.49
N MET A 119 8.45 12.97 -0.12
CA MET A 119 7.90 14.12 0.60
C MET A 119 6.39 13.94 0.75
N ILE A 120 5.92 13.83 1.98
CA ILE A 120 4.51 13.66 2.35
C ILE A 120 4.10 14.71 3.40
N THR A 121 2.81 14.78 3.66
CA THR A 121 2.26 15.60 4.75
C THR A 121 2.35 14.87 6.09
N GLU A 122 2.34 15.59 7.21
CA GLU A 122 2.29 14.95 8.54
C GLU A 122 1.07 14.04 8.72
N ALA A 123 -0.06 14.37 8.07
CA ALA A 123 -1.25 13.53 8.08
C ALA A 123 -1.05 12.19 7.35
N GLU A 124 -0.05 12.05 6.49
CA GLU A 124 0.26 10.82 5.75
C GLU A 124 1.36 9.99 6.43
N VAL A 125 1.83 10.40 7.61
CA VAL A 125 2.83 9.69 8.41
C VAL A 125 2.11 8.75 9.37
N PHE A 126 2.56 7.50 9.42
CA PHE A 126 2.06 6.48 10.32
C PHE A 126 3.19 5.91 11.18
N ALA A 127 2.85 5.52 12.40
CA ALA A 127 3.68 4.61 13.19
C ALA A 127 3.32 3.15 12.87
N ALA A 128 4.23 2.22 13.15
CA ALA A 128 4.08 0.80 12.83
C ALA A 128 2.82 0.16 13.43
N ASP A 129 2.41 0.55 14.64
CA ASP A 129 1.23 -0.02 15.27
C ASP A 129 -0.07 0.36 14.54
N GLU A 130 -0.22 1.65 14.21
CA GLU A 130 -1.35 2.14 13.44
C GLU A 130 -1.37 1.55 12.03
N ALA A 131 -0.22 1.51 11.37
CA ALA A 131 -0.09 0.86 10.06
C ALA A 131 -0.51 -0.63 10.14
N ALA A 132 -0.20 -1.34 11.22
CA ALA A 132 -0.62 -2.72 11.39
C ALA A 132 -2.15 -2.86 11.48
N HIS A 133 -2.84 -1.91 12.12
CA HIS A 133 -4.30 -1.86 12.13
C HIS A 133 -4.87 -1.65 10.73
N LEU A 134 -4.28 -0.78 9.93
CA LEU A 134 -4.67 -0.55 8.53
C LEU A 134 -4.43 -1.78 7.64
N PHE A 135 -3.28 -2.44 7.80
CA PHE A 135 -3.00 -3.71 7.11
C PHE A 135 -4.00 -4.80 7.50
N TYR A 136 -4.34 -4.91 8.78
CA TYR A 136 -5.32 -5.87 9.24
C TYR A 136 -6.72 -5.58 8.71
N ALA A 137 -7.14 -4.30 8.67
CA ALA A 137 -8.41 -3.88 8.10
C ALA A 137 -8.47 -4.18 6.59
N TYR A 138 -7.41 -3.86 5.85
CA TYR A 138 -7.31 -4.13 4.41
C TYR A 138 -7.29 -5.63 4.11
N TYR A 139 -6.54 -6.43 4.87
CA TYR A 139 -6.56 -7.89 4.78
C TYR A 139 -7.96 -8.47 4.99
N THR A 140 -8.72 -7.92 5.92
CA THR A 140 -10.05 -8.44 6.29
C THR A 140 -11.15 -8.00 5.32
N THR A 141 -11.06 -6.78 4.78
CA THR A 141 -12.16 -6.12 4.08
C THR A 141 -11.85 -5.70 2.64
N GLY A 142 -10.57 -5.76 2.24
CA GLY A 142 -10.07 -5.19 0.99
C GLY A 142 -10.11 -3.66 0.93
N ASN A 143 -10.40 -2.97 2.03
CA ASN A 143 -10.62 -1.53 2.07
C ASN A 143 -9.86 -0.86 3.22
N ILE A 144 -9.62 0.44 3.06
CA ILE A 144 -9.16 1.32 4.14
C ILE A 144 -10.37 1.82 4.94
N PRO A 145 -10.32 1.88 6.28
CA PRO A 145 -11.39 2.43 7.10
C PRO A 145 -11.76 3.87 6.72
N ARG A 146 -13.02 4.26 6.94
CA ARG A 146 -13.57 5.54 6.45
C ARG A 146 -12.98 6.76 7.15
N GLU A 147 -12.42 6.57 8.34
CA GLU A 147 -11.68 7.57 9.13
C GLU A 147 -10.36 8.02 8.47
N TYR A 148 -9.90 7.33 7.42
CA TYR A 148 -8.73 7.76 6.62
C TYR A 148 -9.15 8.26 5.25
N ALA A 149 -8.35 9.16 4.70
CA ALA A 149 -8.46 9.66 3.34
C ALA A 149 -7.41 8.99 2.44
N VAL A 150 -7.72 8.93 1.14
CA VAL A 150 -6.76 8.50 0.12
C VAL A 150 -6.57 9.66 -0.85
N ARG A 151 -5.36 10.19 -0.92
CA ARG A 151 -4.99 11.20 -1.90
C ARG A 151 -4.48 10.50 -3.17
N PRO A 152 -5.16 10.65 -4.33
CA PRO A 152 -4.67 10.09 -5.58
C PRO A 152 -3.30 10.67 -5.95
N ILE A 153 -2.41 9.81 -6.42
CA ILE A 153 -1.14 10.19 -7.07
C ILE A 153 -1.16 9.86 -8.57
N GLY A 154 -1.97 8.87 -8.95
CA GLY A 154 -2.17 8.50 -10.34
C GLY A 154 -3.04 7.28 -10.46
N GLY A 155 -3.08 6.71 -11.64
CA GLY A 155 -3.86 5.52 -11.91
C GLY A 155 -3.49 4.89 -13.24
N TRP A 156 -4.10 3.75 -13.53
CA TRP A 156 -3.93 3.06 -14.81
C TRP A 156 -5.25 3.03 -15.57
N THR A 157 -5.21 3.35 -16.85
CA THR A 157 -6.33 3.16 -17.78
C THR A 157 -6.60 1.68 -18.03
N ALA A 158 -7.71 1.38 -18.73
CA ALA A 158 -8.04 0.03 -19.18
C ALA A 158 -6.95 -0.61 -20.05
N ASN A 159 -6.18 0.22 -20.76
CA ASN A 159 -5.09 -0.23 -21.62
C ASN A 159 -3.76 -0.38 -20.84
N GLY A 160 -3.78 -0.18 -19.52
CA GLY A 160 -2.59 -0.23 -18.67
C GLY A 160 -1.69 1.00 -18.77
N GLU A 161 -2.18 2.11 -19.32
CA GLU A 161 -1.41 3.36 -19.41
C GLU A 161 -1.48 4.14 -18.10
N TRP A 162 -0.35 4.66 -17.64
CA TRP A 162 -0.27 5.48 -16.44
C TRP A 162 -0.82 6.90 -16.68
N VAL A 163 -1.65 7.38 -15.75
CA VAL A 163 -2.17 8.74 -15.69
C VAL A 163 -1.73 9.38 -14.38
N ASP A 164 -1.05 10.53 -14.44
CA ASP A 164 -0.69 11.32 -13.26
C ASP A 164 -1.93 12.08 -12.76
N LEU A 165 -2.35 11.78 -11.53
CA LEU A 165 -3.47 12.46 -10.84
C LEU A 165 -2.95 13.32 -9.67
N GLY A 166 -1.68 13.18 -9.31
CA GLY A 166 -1.04 13.92 -8.23
C GLY A 166 -0.79 15.40 -8.59
N GLN A 167 -0.95 15.75 -9.87
CA GLN A 167 -0.86 17.11 -10.41
C GLN A 167 -2.20 17.75 -10.76
N ALA A 168 -3.34 17.18 -10.34
CA ALA A 168 -4.65 17.83 -10.48
C ALA A 168 -4.74 19.09 -9.58
N THR A 169 -4.19 20.17 -10.14
CA THR A 169 -4.47 21.60 -10.03
C THR A 169 -4.35 22.34 -8.68
N ASN A 170 -3.39 23.29 -8.70
CA ASN A 170 -3.24 24.56 -7.96
C ASN A 170 -3.04 24.54 -6.44
#